data_AF-A0A954RE96-F1
#
_entry.id   AF-A0A954RE96-F1
#
_cell.length_a   1.000
_cell.length_b   1.000
_cell.length_c   1.000
_cell.angle_alpha   90.00
_cell.angle_beta   90.00
_cell.angle_gamma   90.00
#
_symmetry.space_group_name_H-M   'P 1'
#
loop_
_entity.id
_entity.type
_entity.pdbx_description
1 polymer ?
#
loop_
_entity_poly.entity_id
_entity_poly.type
_entity_poly.pdbx_seq_one_letter_code
_entity_poly.pdbx_strand_id
1 'polypeptide(L)'
;MSSPDQVRVYSTPRRFDLSTVLVITTAYALGFAGLRGLRVPLQLVALVGGFVTVVGLSQAVLFGGKYPRAASILTGVVLQHLVILLFGGRLNLIEDIVGCVIGGSICGYFAGTLVGGVFLIIDRVRSQFFRQA
;
A
#
# COMPACT_ATOMS: atom_id res chain seq x y z
N MET A 1 55.99 2.99 -14.30
CA MET A 1 55.56 4.03 -13.34
C MET A 1 54.04 3.94 -13.25
N SER A 2 53.57 3.05 -12.37
CA SER A 2 52.17 2.66 -12.21
C SER A 2 51.44 3.67 -11.34
N SER A 3 50.36 4.26 -11.86
CA SER A 3 49.45 5.08 -11.06
C SER A 3 48.56 4.16 -10.23
N PRO A 4 48.47 4.33 -8.89
CA PRO A 4 47.71 3.44 -8.04
C PRO A 4 46.21 3.55 -8.30
N ASP A 5 45.55 2.39 -8.43
CA ASP A 5 44.12 2.23 -8.63
C ASP A 5 43.31 3.01 -7.59
N GLN A 6 42.52 3.98 -8.05
CA GLN A 6 41.51 4.63 -7.21
C GLN A 6 40.44 3.59 -6.86
N VAL A 7 40.49 3.08 -5.63
CA VAL A 7 39.43 2.28 -5.02
C VAL A 7 38.15 3.13 -5.00
N ARG A 8 37.28 2.95 -6.00
CA ARG A 8 35.90 3.47 -5.95
C ARG A 8 35.20 2.74 -4.81
N VAL A 9 35.17 3.37 -3.64
CA VAL A 9 34.31 2.96 -2.53
C VAL A 9 32.89 2.98 -3.04
N TYR A 10 32.32 1.79 -3.25
CA TYR A 10 30.93 1.60 -3.61
C TYR A 10 30.08 2.00 -2.40
N SER A 11 29.77 3.29 -2.27
CA SER A 11 28.79 3.77 -1.32
C SER A 11 27.41 3.40 -1.86
N THR A 12 26.85 2.32 -1.33
CA THR A 12 25.45 1.97 -1.59
C THR A 12 24.57 3.16 -1.23
N PRO A 13 23.61 3.55 -2.10
CA PRO A 13 22.76 4.71 -1.84
C PRO A 13 22.02 4.55 -0.51
N ARG A 14 22.42 5.33 0.49
CA ARG A 14 21.84 5.37 1.85
C ARG A 14 20.45 6.00 1.79
N ARG A 15 19.46 5.26 1.26
CA ARG A 15 18.08 5.74 1.11
C ARG A 15 17.04 4.78 1.68
N PHE A 16 17.43 3.92 2.62
CA PHE A 16 16.45 3.29 3.48
C PHE A 16 16.00 4.36 4.49
N ASP A 17 15.00 5.14 4.10
CA ASP A 17 14.48 6.25 4.89
C ASP A 17 13.79 5.69 6.13
N LEU A 18 14.53 5.65 7.24
CA LEU A 18 14.06 5.16 8.54
C LEU A 18 12.75 5.83 8.95
N SER A 19 12.57 7.11 8.60
CA SER A 19 11.33 7.87 8.82
C SER A 19 10.14 7.24 8.09
N THR A 20 10.34 6.83 6.84
CA THR A 20 9.31 6.15 6.04
C THR A 20 8.85 4.87 6.73
N VAL A 21 9.79 4.03 7.18
CA VAL A 21 9.47 2.75 7.84
C VAL A 21 8.73 2.97 9.16
N LEU A 22 9.17 3.94 9.97
CA LEU A 22 8.52 4.28 11.23
C LEU A 22 7.08 4.77 11.03
N VAL A 23 6.85 5.65 10.06
CA VAL A 23 5.52 6.18 9.77
C VAL A 23 4.59 5.09 9.24
N ILE A 24 5.06 4.24 8.32
CA ILE A 24 4.28 3.10 7.83
C ILE A 24 3.91 2.16 8.97
N THR A 25 4.89 1.76 9.79
CA THR A 25 4.66 0.84 10.92
C THR A 25 3.66 1.45 11.92
N THR A 26 3.78 2.75 12.20
CA THR A 26 2.84 3.47 13.08
C THR A 26 1.45 3.52 12.48
N ALA A 27 1.31 3.80 11.18
CA ALA A 27 0.02 3.81 10.50
C ALA A 27 -0.66 2.42 10.55
N TYR A 28 0.09 1.34 10.32
CA TYR A 28 -0.42 -0.02 10.47
C TYR A 28 -0.79 -0.35 11.91
N ALA A 29 0.05 0.03 12.89
CA ALA A 29 -0.23 -0.20 14.30
C ALA A 29 -1.53 0.51 14.73
N LEU A 30 -1.72 1.76 14.34
CA LEU A 30 -2.94 2.52 14.62
C LEU A 30 -4.16 1.92 13.90
N GLY A 31 -4.01 1.53 12.63
CA GLY A 31 -5.08 0.86 11.87
C GLY A 31 -5.51 -0.44 12.52
N PHE A 32 -4.55 -1.31 12.88
CA PHE A 32 -4.83 -2.57 13.56
C PHE A 32 -5.38 -2.37 14.97
N ALA A 33 -4.85 -1.42 15.74
CA ALA A 33 -5.38 -1.08 17.05
C ALA A 33 -6.84 -0.61 16.94
N GLY A 34 -7.17 0.23 15.95
CA GLY A 34 -8.53 0.68 15.67
C GLY A 34 -9.48 -0.47 15.33
N LEU A 35 -9.08 -1.36 14.43
CA LEU A 35 -9.88 -2.55 14.07
C LEU A 35 -10.07 -3.49 15.27
N ARG A 36 -9.03 -3.67 16.10
CA ARG A 36 -9.12 -4.48 17.32
C ARG A 36 -10.00 -3.83 18.38
N GLY A 37 -9.99 -2.50 18.49
CA GLY A 37 -10.90 -1.72 19.34
C GLY A 37 -12.37 -1.95 18.98
N LEU A 38 -12.67 -2.10 17.69
CA LEU A 38 -14.00 -2.46 17.17
C LEU A 38 -14.32 -3.97 17.29
N ARG A 39 -13.44 -4.77 17.91
CA ARG A 39 -13.58 -6.22 18.09
C ARG A 39 -13.73 -6.99 16.76
N VAL A 40 -13.11 -6.49 15.68
CA VAL A 40 -13.08 -7.17 14.38
C VAL A 40 -12.35 -8.53 14.52
N PRO A 41 -12.89 -9.62 13.93
CA PRO A 41 -12.25 -10.92 13.98
C PRO A 41 -10.89 -10.89 13.28
N LEU A 42 -9.93 -11.67 13.81
CA LEU A 42 -8.53 -11.62 13.37
C LEU A 42 -8.36 -11.86 11.86
N GLN A 43 -9.19 -12.74 11.30
CA GLN A 43 -9.21 -13.05 9.87
C GLN A 43 -9.51 -11.81 9.01
N LEU A 44 -10.51 -11.00 9.40
CA LEU A 44 -10.85 -9.77 8.70
C LEU A 44 -9.79 -8.69 8.89
N VAL A 45 -9.16 -8.60 10.07
CA VAL A 45 -8.03 -7.69 10.29
C VAL A 45 -6.88 -8.01 9.34
N ALA A 46 -6.53 -9.30 9.23
CA ALA A 46 -5.49 -9.77 8.31
C ALA A 46 -5.88 -9.51 6.85
N LEU A 47 -7.13 -9.76 6.47
CA LEU A 47 -7.65 -9.49 5.13
C LEU A 47 -7.56 -8.00 4.77
N VAL A 48 -8.01 -7.11 5.66
CA VAL A 48 -7.96 -5.65 5.43
C VAL A 48 -6.51 -5.17 5.37
N GLY A 49 -5.65 -5.61 6.29
CA GLY A 49 -4.22 -5.26 6.29
C GLY A 49 -3.52 -5.72 5.02
N GLY A 50 -3.77 -6.97 4.60
CA GLY A 50 -3.25 -7.51 3.34
C GLY A 50 -3.77 -6.75 2.13
N PHE A 51 -5.07 -6.44 2.09
CA PHE A 51 -5.68 -5.66 1.02
C PHE A 51 -5.01 -4.29 0.87
N VAL A 52 -4.86 -3.53 1.96
CA VAL A 52 -4.18 -2.23 1.95
C VAL A 52 -2.72 -2.36 1.51
N THR A 53 -2.03 -3.42 1.96
CA THR A 53 -0.64 -3.69 1.56
C THR A 53 -0.52 -3.90 0.05
N VAL A 54 -1.38 -4.75 -0.52
CA VAL A 54 -1.36 -5.05 -1.96
C VAL A 54 -1.76 -3.82 -2.77
N VAL A 55 -2.73 -3.03 -2.31
CA VAL A 55 -3.10 -1.75 -2.95
C VAL A 55 -1.91 -0.78 -2.95
N GLY A 56 -1.22 -0.61 -1.82
CA GLY A 56 -0.06 0.29 -1.74
C GLY A 56 1.11 -0.18 -2.61
N LEU A 57 1.38 -1.48 -2.63
CA LEU A 57 2.38 -2.06 -3.54
C LEU A 57 1.99 -1.85 -5.01
N SER A 58 0.71 -2.04 -5.34
CA SER A 58 0.20 -1.82 -6.70
C SER A 58 0.34 -0.37 -7.13
N GLN A 59 0.13 0.60 -6.23
CA GLN A 59 0.36 2.02 -6.55
C GLN A 59 1.82 2.31 -6.89
N ALA A 60 2.77 1.63 -6.25
CA ALA A 60 4.20 1.81 -6.51
C ALA A 60 4.65 1.10 -7.81
N VAL A 61 4.08 -0.06 -8.12
CA VAL A 61 4.51 -0.92 -9.23
C VAL A 61 3.74 -0.64 -10.52
N LEU A 62 2.41 -0.50 -10.46
CA LEU A 62 1.58 -0.31 -11.64
C LEU A 62 1.74 1.10 -12.22
N PHE A 63 1.70 1.19 -13.54
CA PHE A 63 1.86 2.43 -14.30
C PHE A 63 3.15 3.22 -13.95
N GLY A 64 4.16 2.56 -13.40
CA GLY A 64 5.38 3.19 -12.92
C GLY A 64 5.12 4.29 -11.87
N GLY A 65 4.06 4.17 -11.07
CA GLY A 65 3.69 5.14 -10.05
C GLY A 65 3.00 6.42 -10.56
N LYS A 66 2.76 6.56 -11.87
CA LYS A 66 2.19 7.78 -12.46
C LYS A 66 0.70 7.98 -12.15
N TYR A 67 -0.06 6.89 -12.05
CA TYR A 67 -1.51 6.91 -11.87
C TYR A 67 -1.94 6.11 -10.62
N PRO A 68 -1.60 6.57 -9.41
CA PRO A 68 -1.83 5.80 -8.17
C PRO A 68 -3.32 5.52 -7.91
N ARG A 69 -4.22 6.43 -8.31
CA ARG A 69 -5.67 6.22 -8.14
C ARG A 69 -6.21 5.11 -9.04
N ALA A 70 -5.77 5.08 -10.31
CA ALA A 70 -6.17 4.04 -11.26
C ALA A 70 -5.63 2.67 -10.81
N ALA A 71 -4.38 2.62 -10.33
CA ALA A 71 -3.79 1.41 -9.76
C ALA A 71 -4.64 0.84 -8.61
N SER A 72 -5.06 1.69 -7.66
CA SER A 72 -5.85 1.23 -6.52
C SER A 72 -7.24 0.73 -6.90
N ILE A 73 -7.92 1.40 -7.83
CA ILE A 73 -9.23 0.96 -8.33
C ILE A 73 -9.10 -0.41 -8.99
N LEU A 74 -8.14 -0.55 -9.92
CA LEU A 74 -7.92 -1.81 -10.64
C LEU A 74 -7.58 -2.96 -9.67
N THR A 75 -6.65 -2.73 -8.75
CA THR A 75 -6.28 -3.72 -7.73
C THR A 75 -7.46 -4.07 -6.84
N GLY A 76 -8.29 -3.10 -6.46
CA GLY A 76 -9.49 -3.33 -5.66
C GLY A 76 -10.50 -4.24 -6.35
N VAL A 77 -10.77 -4.02 -7.65
CA VAL A 77 -11.65 -4.88 -8.45
C VAL A 77 -11.10 -6.31 -8.54
N VAL A 78 -9.80 -6.46 -8.83
CA VAL A 78 -9.16 -7.78 -8.95
C VAL A 78 -9.18 -8.53 -7.62
N LEU A 79 -8.82 -7.87 -6.52
CA LEU A 79 -8.80 -8.49 -5.20
C LEU A 79 -10.20 -8.84 -4.70
N GLN A 80 -11.20 -8.00 -4.95
CA GLN A 80 -12.59 -8.30 -4.60
C GLN A 80 -13.08 -9.57 -5.31
N HIS A 81 -12.75 -9.70 -6.60
CA HIS A 81 -13.08 -10.90 -7.36
C HIS A 81 -12.38 -12.14 -6.80
N LEU A 82 -11.10 -12.02 -6.45
CA LEU A 82 -10.33 -13.10 -5.85
C LEU A 82 -10.89 -13.53 -4.49
N VAL A 83 -11.35 -12.59 -3.66
CA VAL A 83 -12.01 -12.89 -2.38
C VAL A 83 -13.29 -13.70 -2.61
N ILE A 84 -14.16 -13.29 -3.52
CA ILE A 84 -15.41 -14.02 -3.80
C ILE A 84 -15.13 -15.46 -4.26
N LEU A 85 -14.12 -15.65 -5.12
CA LEU A 85 -13.70 -16.98 -5.56
C LEU A 85 -13.20 -17.86 -4.40
N LEU A 86 -12.37 -17.30 -3.51
CA LEU A 86 -11.79 -18.05 -2.38
C LEU A 86 -12.83 -18.44 -1.32
N PHE A 87 -13.87 -17.64 -1.12
CA PHE A 87 -14.93 -17.91 -0.13
C PHE A 87 -16.14 -18.67 -0.71
N GLY A 88 -15.99 -19.25 -1.90
CA GLY A 88 -16.97 -20.21 -2.45
C GLY A 88 -18.24 -19.56 -3.02
N GLY A 89 -18.16 -18.30 -3.48
CA GLY A 89 -19.27 -17.65 -4.18
C GLY A 89 -19.68 -18.44 -5.43
N ARG A 90 -20.97 -18.79 -5.54
CA ARG A 90 -21.51 -19.34 -6.79
C ARG A 90 -21.53 -18.23 -7.83
N LEU A 91 -20.87 -18.46 -8.96
CA LEU A 91 -20.66 -17.42 -9.96
C LEU A 91 -21.88 -17.22 -10.86
N ASN A 92 -22.66 -16.18 -10.60
CA ASN A 92 -23.53 -15.57 -11.62
C ASN A 92 -22.70 -14.51 -12.33
N LEU A 93 -22.12 -14.87 -13.49
CA LEU A 93 -21.12 -14.06 -14.20
C LEU A 93 -21.47 -12.57 -14.29
N ILE A 94 -22.72 -12.20 -14.57
CA ILE A 94 -23.12 -10.81 -14.76
C ILE A 94 -23.23 -10.06 -13.42
N GLU A 95 -23.94 -10.62 -12.44
CA GLU A 95 -24.13 -9.98 -11.13
C GLU A 95 -22.80 -9.83 -10.38
N ASP A 96 -21.94 -10.84 -10.46
CA ASP A 96 -20.64 -10.82 -9.81
C ASP A 96 -19.68 -9.84 -10.46
N ILE A 97 -19.66 -9.73 -11.80
CA ILE A 97 -18.82 -8.73 -12.47
C ILE A 97 -19.25 -7.32 -12.04
N VAL A 98 -20.55 -7.02 -12.05
CA VAL A 98 -21.06 -5.69 -11.65
C VAL A 98 -20.75 -5.42 -10.19
N GLY A 99 -21.01 -6.37 -9.29
CA GLY A 99 -20.71 -6.25 -7.87
C GLY A 99 -19.21 -6.10 -7.57
N CYS A 100 -18.36 -6.87 -8.25
CA CYS A 100 -16.90 -6.78 -8.13
C CYS A 100 -16.37 -5.45 -8.63
N VAL A 101 -16.88 -4.96 -9.76
CA VAL A 101 -16.47 -3.67 -10.32
C VAL A 101 -16.86 -2.55 -9.37
N ILE A 102 -18.11 -2.49 -8.93
CA ILE A 102 -18.58 -1.40 -8.06
C ILE A 102 -17.91 -1.49 -6.68
N GLY A 103 -18.06 -2.64 -6.00
CA GLY A 103 -17.55 -2.83 -4.65
C GLY A 103 -16.03 -2.77 -4.58
N GLY A 104 -15.35 -3.44 -5.51
CA GLY A 104 -13.89 -3.44 -5.59
C GLY A 104 -13.33 -2.06 -5.95
N SER A 105 -13.98 -1.30 -6.84
CA SER A 105 -13.55 0.07 -7.14
C SER A 105 -13.65 0.99 -5.93
N ILE A 106 -14.77 0.92 -5.18
CA ILE A 106 -14.99 1.73 -3.99
C ILE A 106 -13.96 1.39 -2.91
N CYS A 107 -13.84 0.11 -2.56
CA CYS A 107 -12.89 -0.36 -1.55
C CYS A 107 -11.44 -0.05 -1.94
N GLY A 108 -11.07 -0.31 -3.20
CA GLY A 108 -9.76 0.00 -3.75
C GLY A 108 -9.45 1.49 -3.67
N TYR A 109 -10.41 2.35 -4.05
CA TYR A 109 -10.24 3.80 -3.95
C TYR A 109 -10.00 4.25 -2.51
N PHE A 110 -10.81 3.80 -1.54
CA PHE A 110 -10.62 4.17 -0.14
C PHE A 110 -9.26 3.71 0.40
N ALA A 111 -8.86 2.46 0.15
CA ALA A 111 -7.54 1.98 0.55
C ALA A 111 -6.42 2.79 -0.12
N GLY A 112 -6.56 3.11 -1.42
CA GLY A 112 -5.62 3.94 -2.15
C GLY A 112 -5.50 5.37 -1.60
N THR A 113 -6.60 5.97 -1.18
CA THR A 113 -6.59 7.29 -0.53
C THR A 113 -5.92 7.25 0.84
N LEU A 114 -6.11 6.17 1.60
CA LEU A 114 -5.46 5.97 2.90
C LEU A 114 -3.94 5.83 2.72
N VAL A 115 -3.49 5.01 1.77
CA VAL A 115 -2.06 4.87 1.44
C VAL A 115 -1.48 6.22 1.00
N GLY A 116 -2.16 6.94 0.11
CA GLY A 116 -1.76 8.28 -0.30
C GLY A 116 -1.64 9.26 0.88
N GLY A 117 -2.58 9.20 1.83
CA GLY A 117 -2.52 9.98 3.07
C GLY A 117 -1.29 9.68 3.92
N VAL A 118 -0.91 8.40 4.05
CA VAL A 118 0.32 8.00 4.76
C VAL A 118 1.55 8.57 4.07
N PHE A 119 1.62 8.53 2.73
CA PHE A 119 2.73 9.14 1.98
C PHE A 119 2.82 10.66 2.16
N LEU A 120 1.68 11.37 2.25
CA LEU A 120 1.68 12.80 2.58
C LEU A 120 2.23 13.07 3.99
N ILE A 121 1.90 12.22 4.96
CA ILE A 121 2.46 12.32 6.32
C ILE A 121 3.97 12.09 6.28
N ILE A 122 4.45 11.10 5.55
CA ILE A 122 5.88 10.81 5.38
C ILE A 122 6.59 12.03 4.79
N ASP A 123 6.07 12.60 3.71
CA ASP A 123 6.65 13.78 3.07
C ASP A 123 6.66 14.99 4.03
N ARG A 124 5.58 15.16 4.81
CA ARG A 124 5.49 16.22 5.81
C ARG A 124 6.52 16.03 6.93
N VAL A 125 6.63 14.84 7.51
CA VAL A 125 7.61 14.50 8.55
C VAL A 125 9.02 14.74 8.01
N ARG A 126 9.33 14.23 6.81
CA ARG A 126 10.61 14.43 6.16
C ARG A 126 10.92 15.91 5.96
N SER A 127 9.96 16.70 5.48
CA SER A 127 10.13 18.15 5.29
C SER A 127 10.44 18.91 6.57
N GLN A 128 10.01 18.42 7.74
CA GLN A 128 10.25 19.08 9.03
C GLN A 128 11.63 18.74 9.58
N PHE A 129 12.01 17.46 9.57
CA PHE A 129 13.29 17.01 10.13
C PHE A 129 14.50 17.37 9.24
N PHE A 130 14.33 17.40 7.90
CA PHE A 130 15.42 17.72 6.97
C PHE A 130 15.56 19.22 6.64
N ARG A 131 14.68 20.10 7.13
CA ARG A 131 14.85 21.55 6.99
C ARG A 131 15.84 22.15 8.00
N GLN A 132 16.32 21.37 8.96
CA GLN A 132 17.17 21.82 10.08
C GLN A 132 18.62 21.29 10.01
N ALA A 133 19.00 20.60 8.92
CA ALA A 133 20.35 20.13 8.65
C ALA A 133 20.89 20.80 7.39
#